data_AF-A0A3S1BDK1-F1
#
_entry.id   AF-A0A3S1BDK1-F1
#
_cell.length_a   1.000
_cell.length_b   1.000
_cell.length_c   1.000
_cell.angle_alpha   90.00
_cell.angle_beta   90.00
_cell.angle_gamma   90.00
#
_symmetry.space_group_name_H-M   'P 1'
#
loop_
_entity.id
_entity.type
_entity.pdbx_description
1 polymer ?
#
loop_
_entity_poly.entity_id
_entity_poly.type
_entity_poly.pdbx_seq_one_letter_code
_entity_poly.pdbx_strand_id
1 'polypeptide(L)'
;MPNLFIHNNPKYIVPNNKTNIETIILSQVNTQPTQPSSSDILSIFSLIIPIFVIGIFATVFGLFGFAIYKGISTAAYNKKQPIINREAKVVSKRQHVSGGAGDTSTSTHYYITFEFTDGSREEFALNSREYGLIAEGDTGTLHSQGTWYKEFKRHIN
;
A
#
# COMPACT_ATOMS: atom_id res chain seq x y z
N MET A 1 -7.67 -81.50 -64.10
CA MET A 1 -6.83 -80.31 -64.40
C MET A 1 -7.59 -79.43 -65.37
N PRO A 2 -7.80 -78.14 -65.04
CA PRO A 2 -6.80 -77.12 -65.35
C PRO A 2 -6.36 -76.34 -64.10
N ASN A 3 -5.15 -75.80 -64.22
CA ASN A 3 -4.42 -74.98 -63.26
C ASN A 3 -4.59 -73.49 -63.65
N LEU A 4 -4.06 -72.56 -62.84
CA LEU A 4 -3.84 -71.10 -63.07
C LEU A 4 -4.88 -70.15 -62.42
N PHE A 5 -4.57 -69.08 -61.68
CA PHE A 5 -3.31 -68.43 -61.26
C PHE A 5 -3.61 -67.63 -59.96
N ILE A 6 -2.74 -67.71 -58.96
CA ILE A 6 -2.77 -66.78 -57.81
C ILE A 6 -1.93 -65.56 -58.18
N HIS A 7 -2.58 -64.40 -58.32
CA HIS A 7 -1.92 -63.11 -58.46
C HIS A 7 -1.45 -62.63 -57.09
N ASN A 8 -0.15 -62.74 -56.81
CA ASN A 8 0.45 -62.15 -55.62
C ASN A 8 0.56 -60.63 -55.80
N ASN A 9 -0.17 -59.86 -54.97
CA ASN A 9 -0.07 -58.40 -54.88
C ASN A 9 0.88 -58.03 -53.71
N PRO A 10 2.13 -57.60 -53.97
CA PRO A 10 3.12 -57.37 -52.92
C PRO A 10 3.10 -55.92 -52.42
N LYS A 11 1.98 -55.43 -51.88
CA LYS A 11 1.90 -54.03 -51.40
C LYS A 11 1.33 -53.77 -50.02
N TYR A 12 1.27 -54.79 -49.17
CA TYR A 12 1.11 -54.57 -47.73
C TYR A 12 2.11 -55.41 -46.94
N ILE A 13 3.34 -54.90 -46.84
CA ILE A 13 4.27 -55.34 -45.80
C ILE A 13 3.80 -54.61 -44.54
N VAL A 14 3.08 -55.31 -43.67
CA VAL A 14 2.90 -54.86 -42.28
C VAL A 14 4.25 -55.11 -41.60
N PRO A 15 5.03 -54.07 -41.24
CA PRO A 15 6.28 -54.30 -40.54
C PRO A 15 5.97 -54.95 -39.19
N ASN A 16 6.69 -56.01 -38.84
CA ASN A 16 6.66 -56.64 -37.53
C ASN A 16 7.21 -55.67 -36.48
N ASN A 17 6.37 -54.71 -36.09
CA ASN A 17 6.70 -53.62 -35.17
C ASN A 17 6.50 -54.02 -33.71
N LYS A 18 5.80 -55.12 -33.41
CA LYS A 18 5.38 -55.47 -32.03
C LYS A 18 6.54 -55.45 -31.02
N THR A 19 7.72 -55.95 -31.40
CA THR A 19 8.91 -55.95 -30.55
C THR A 19 9.49 -54.56 -30.30
N ASN A 20 9.43 -53.65 -31.28
CA ASN A 20 9.94 -52.29 -31.11
C ASN A 20 8.98 -51.40 -30.31
N ILE A 21 7.66 -51.55 -30.50
CA ILE A 21 6.66 -50.82 -29.69
C ILE A 21 6.66 -51.32 -28.25
N GLU A 22 6.78 -52.61 -27.99
CA GLU A 22 6.92 -53.11 -26.61
C GLU A 22 8.23 -52.64 -25.97
N THR A 23 9.33 -52.62 -26.71
CA THR A 23 10.62 -52.07 -26.20
C THR A 23 10.54 -50.56 -25.92
N ILE A 24 9.84 -49.80 -26.77
CA ILE A 24 9.60 -48.37 -26.56
C ILE A 24 8.66 -48.15 -25.37
N ILE A 25 7.56 -48.91 -25.24
CA ILE A 25 6.65 -48.77 -24.10
C ILE A 25 7.31 -49.21 -22.78
N LEU A 26 8.10 -50.29 -22.76
CA LEU A 26 8.82 -50.74 -21.57
C LEU A 26 9.94 -49.77 -21.14
N SER A 27 10.58 -49.07 -22.09
CA SER A 27 11.58 -48.04 -21.78
C SER A 27 10.96 -46.71 -21.31
N GLN A 28 9.72 -46.41 -21.70
CA GLN A 28 8.98 -45.22 -21.24
C GLN A 28 8.17 -45.45 -19.96
N VAL A 29 7.88 -46.70 -19.58
CA VAL A 29 7.09 -47.05 -18.38
C VAL A 29 7.94 -47.07 -17.09
N ASN A 30 9.28 -47.10 -17.18
CA ASN A 30 10.15 -47.28 -16.01
C ASN A 30 10.90 -46.01 -15.53
N THR A 31 10.54 -44.82 -16.00
CA THR A 31 11.04 -43.58 -15.41
C THR A 31 10.16 -43.15 -14.25
N GLN A 32 10.41 -43.75 -13.09
CA GLN A 32 9.85 -43.26 -11.82
C GLN A 32 10.25 -41.77 -11.68
N PRO A 33 9.31 -40.84 -11.41
CA PRO A 33 9.66 -39.46 -11.14
C PRO A 33 10.67 -39.45 -10.00
N THR A 34 11.89 -39.01 -10.29
CA THR A 34 13.00 -39.01 -9.34
C THR A 34 12.60 -38.16 -8.15
N GLN A 35 12.25 -38.81 -7.05
CA GLN A 35 12.01 -38.11 -5.79
C GLN A 35 13.33 -37.44 -5.42
N PRO A 36 13.33 -36.12 -5.19
CA PRO A 36 14.55 -35.41 -4.86
C PRO A 36 15.18 -36.06 -3.63
N SER A 37 16.48 -36.33 -3.71
CA SER A 37 17.19 -36.92 -2.58
C SER A 37 17.13 -35.98 -1.37
N SER A 38 17.27 -36.49 -0.15
CA SER A 38 17.25 -35.63 1.04
C SER A 38 18.30 -34.51 0.99
N SER A 39 19.45 -34.76 0.35
CA SER A 39 20.47 -33.73 0.08
C SER A 39 20.02 -32.66 -0.91
N ASP A 40 19.25 -33.02 -1.93
CA ASP A 40 18.68 -32.04 -2.89
C ASP A 40 17.65 -31.16 -2.18
N ILE A 41 16.81 -31.76 -1.34
CA ILE A 41 15.81 -31.06 -0.53
C ILE A 41 16.50 -30.07 0.42
N LEU A 42 17.55 -30.49 1.12
CA LEU A 42 18.32 -29.62 2.01
C LEU A 42 18.99 -28.46 1.26
N SER A 43 19.49 -28.71 0.04
CA SER A 43 20.11 -27.68 -0.80
C SER A 43 19.10 -26.61 -1.24
N ILE A 44 17.87 -27.03 -1.56
CA ILE A 44 16.76 -26.12 -1.90
C ILE A 44 16.40 -25.23 -0.71
N PHE A 45 16.26 -25.80 0.49
CA PHE A 45 15.97 -25.02 1.70
C PHE A 45 17.08 -24.02 2.04
N SER A 46 18.34 -24.44 1.91
CA SER A 46 19.51 -23.59 2.14
C SER A 46 19.53 -22.37 1.23
N LEU A 47 19.04 -22.49 -0.01
CA LEU A 47 18.95 -21.38 -0.95
C LEU A 47 17.72 -20.49 -0.71
N ILE A 48 16.56 -21.08 -0.42
CA ILE A 48 15.29 -20.33 -0.34
C ILE A 48 15.17 -19.56 0.98
N ILE A 49 15.60 -20.14 2.11
CA ILE A 49 15.41 -19.54 3.44
C ILE A 49 16.07 -18.15 3.54
N PRO A 50 17.34 -17.94 3.16
CA PRO A 50 17.96 -16.62 3.24
C PRO A 50 17.26 -15.58 2.35
N ILE A 51 16.87 -15.96 1.13
CA ILE A 51 16.17 -15.06 0.19
C ILE A 51 14.82 -14.65 0.76
N PHE A 52 14.08 -15.59 1.33
CA PHE A 52 12.79 -15.32 1.96
C PHE A 52 12.92 -14.40 3.17
N VAL A 53 13.90 -14.66 4.05
CA VAL A 53 14.17 -13.82 5.22
C VAL A 53 14.57 -12.40 4.81
N ILE A 54 15.49 -12.26 3.86
CA ILE A 54 15.90 -10.96 3.32
C ILE A 54 14.71 -10.24 2.68
N GLY A 55 13.87 -10.96 1.93
CA GLY A 55 12.65 -10.42 1.33
C GLY A 55 11.68 -9.87 2.37
N ILE A 56 11.46 -10.59 3.48
CA ILE A 56 10.63 -10.10 4.60
C ILE A 56 11.22 -8.83 5.18
N PHE A 57 12.52 -8.82 5.51
CA PHE A 57 13.15 -7.63 6.07
C PHE A 57 13.09 -6.44 5.11
N ALA A 58 13.40 -6.64 3.83
CA ALA A 58 13.30 -5.62 2.81
C ALA A 58 11.85 -5.07 2.68
N THR A 59 10.85 -5.93 2.77
CA THR A 59 9.44 -5.52 2.75
C THR A 59 9.08 -4.71 3.97
N VAL A 60 9.42 -5.18 5.17
CA VAL A 60 9.14 -4.49 6.43
C VAL A 60 9.83 -3.13 6.48
N PHE A 61 11.13 -3.07 6.19
CA PHE A 61 11.90 -1.82 6.17
C PHE A 61 11.47 -0.89 5.04
N GLY A 62 11.11 -1.43 3.87
CA GLY A 62 10.60 -0.66 2.74
C GLY A 62 9.25 0.01 3.06
N LEU A 63 8.31 -0.74 3.63
CA LEU A 63 7.01 -0.20 4.06
C LEU A 63 7.18 0.82 5.19
N PHE A 64 8.03 0.53 6.17
CA PHE A 64 8.32 1.43 7.27
C PHE A 64 8.97 2.75 6.79
N GLY A 65 9.97 2.65 5.90
CA GLY A 65 10.62 3.82 5.29
C GLY A 65 9.64 4.65 4.45
N PHE A 66 8.76 4.01 3.68
CA PHE A 66 7.71 4.70 2.91
C PHE A 66 6.73 5.45 3.81
N ALA A 67 6.29 4.86 4.92
CA ALA A 67 5.40 5.50 5.88
C ALA A 67 6.07 6.75 6.51
N ILE A 68 7.34 6.64 6.89
CA ILE A 68 8.13 7.78 7.41
C ILE A 68 8.24 8.90 6.37
N TYR A 69 8.56 8.56 5.12
CA TYR A 69 8.69 9.56 4.05
C TYR A 69 7.39 10.36 3.84
N LYS A 70 6.23 9.69 3.84
CA LYS A 70 4.92 10.36 3.76
C LYS A 70 4.66 11.31 4.94
N GLY A 71 4.97 10.88 6.17
CA GLY A 71 4.80 11.72 7.36
C GLY A 71 5.72 12.95 7.37
N ILE A 72 6.98 12.78 6.98
CA ILE A 72 7.94 13.89 6.88
C ILE A 72 7.53 14.86 5.78
N SER A 73 7.00 14.39 4.65
CA SER A 73 6.61 15.26 3.53
C SER A 73 5.58 16.33 3.94
N THR A 74 4.54 15.96 4.66
CA THR A 74 3.52 16.91 5.14
C THR A 74 4.09 17.87 6.19
N ALA A 75 4.91 17.37 7.12
CA ALA A 75 5.56 18.22 8.13
C ALA A 75 6.61 19.16 7.51
N ALA A 76 7.34 18.71 6.50
CA ALA A 76 8.36 19.48 5.79
C ALA A 76 7.72 20.55 4.90
N TYR A 77 6.61 20.25 4.23
CA TYR A 77 5.85 21.25 3.47
C TYR A 77 5.40 22.40 4.39
N ASN A 78 4.78 22.08 5.53
CA ASN A 78 4.34 23.10 6.48
C ASN A 78 5.53 23.86 7.13
N LYS A 79 6.65 23.19 7.44
CA LYS A 79 7.86 23.84 7.97
C LYS A 79 8.52 24.80 6.99
N LYS A 80 8.42 24.55 5.68
CA LYS A 80 8.98 25.41 4.62
C LYS A 80 8.11 26.63 4.33
N GLN A 81 6.85 26.65 4.76
CA GLN A 81 6.01 27.83 4.56
C GLN A 81 6.48 28.98 5.45
N PRO A 82 6.51 30.22 4.92
CA PRO A 82 6.75 31.40 5.74
C PRO A 82 5.64 31.56 6.78
N ILE A 83 5.97 32.19 7.92
CA ILE A 83 4.96 32.64 8.88
C ILE A 83 4.26 33.85 8.26
N ILE A 84 2.94 33.79 8.19
CA ILE A 84 2.09 34.84 7.62
C ILE A 84 1.28 35.45 8.75
N ASN A 85 1.38 36.77 8.87
CA ASN A 85 0.63 37.58 9.82
C ASN A 85 -0.41 38.39 9.05
N ARG A 86 -1.70 38.18 9.34
CA ARG A 86 -2.80 38.87 8.66
C ARG A 86 -3.82 39.37 9.66
N GLU A 87 -4.37 40.54 9.39
CA GLU A 87 -5.53 41.07 10.09
C GLU A 87 -6.76 40.22 9.78
N ALA A 88 -7.46 39.80 10.82
CA ALA A 88 -8.55 38.86 10.71
C ALA A 88 -9.67 39.13 11.72
N LYS A 89 -10.88 38.76 11.32
CA LYS A 89 -12.05 38.67 12.18
C LYS A 89 -12.48 37.22 12.34
N VAL A 90 -12.82 36.82 13.56
CA VAL A 90 -13.39 35.50 13.84
C VAL A 90 -14.86 35.51 13.45
N VAL A 91 -15.25 34.70 12.47
CA VAL A 91 -16.62 34.71 11.92
C VAL A 91 -17.43 33.46 12.24
N SER A 92 -16.78 32.35 12.58
CA SER A 92 -17.46 31.10 12.92
C SER A 92 -16.56 30.18 13.73
N LYS A 93 -17.18 29.37 14.58
CA LYS A 93 -16.54 28.30 15.35
C LYS A 93 -17.34 27.01 15.20
N ARG A 94 -16.64 25.88 15.07
CA ARG A 94 -17.27 24.56 15.09
C ARG A 94 -16.44 23.54 15.85
N GLN A 95 -17.14 22.53 16.37
CA GLN A 95 -16.55 21.33 16.95
C GLN A 95 -16.91 20.13 16.09
N HIS A 96 -16.00 19.18 15.98
CA HIS A 96 -16.24 17.89 15.35
C HIS A 96 -15.87 16.79 16.34
N VAL A 97 -16.89 16.09 16.82
CA VAL A 97 -16.73 14.97 17.76
C VAL A 97 -16.74 13.68 16.97
N SER A 98 -15.77 12.81 17.23
CA SER A 98 -15.67 11.49 16.61
C SER A 98 -15.41 10.41 17.67
N GLY A 99 -15.84 9.18 17.40
CA GLY A 99 -15.77 8.06 18.35
C GLY A 99 -16.98 8.00 19.30
N GLY A 100 -16.85 7.22 20.39
CA GLY A 100 -17.88 7.09 21.41
C GLY A 100 -18.91 5.96 21.19
N ALA A 101 -18.62 4.99 20.32
CA ALA A 101 -19.45 3.80 20.16
C ALA A 101 -18.86 2.61 20.95
N GLY A 102 -19.64 2.05 21.88
CA GLY A 102 -19.17 0.98 22.77
C GLY A 102 -18.05 1.46 23.69
N ASP A 103 -16.97 0.69 23.81
CA ASP A 103 -15.82 0.99 24.67
C ASP A 103 -14.76 1.92 24.02
N THR A 104 -15.09 2.61 22.92
CA THR A 104 -14.12 3.51 22.26
C THR A 104 -14.12 4.93 22.84
N SER A 105 -12.91 5.48 23.01
CA SER A 105 -12.71 6.86 23.46
C SER A 105 -13.28 7.88 22.47
N THR A 106 -13.82 8.98 23.00
CA THR A 106 -14.30 10.12 22.21
C THR A 106 -13.17 11.11 21.97
N SER A 107 -13.06 11.65 20.75
CA SER A 107 -12.15 12.72 20.39
C SER A 107 -12.91 13.94 19.89
N THR A 108 -12.48 15.14 20.28
CA THR A 108 -13.07 16.40 19.79
C THR A 108 -12.03 17.24 19.09
N HIS A 109 -12.34 17.65 17.86
CA HIS A 109 -11.55 18.56 17.05
C HIS A 109 -12.23 19.93 17.00
N TYR A 110 -11.44 21.00 17.17
CA TYR A 110 -11.92 22.37 17.23
C TYR A 110 -11.45 23.16 16.02
N TYR A 111 -12.34 23.94 15.44
CA TYR A 111 -12.06 24.74 14.25
C TYR A 111 -12.61 26.16 14.39
N ILE A 112 -11.84 27.12 13.90
CA ILE A 112 -12.24 28.53 13.82
C ILE A 112 -12.05 29.02 12.39
N THR A 113 -13.06 29.70 11.86
CA THR A 113 -13.01 30.40 10.58
C THR A 113 -12.65 31.86 10.80
N PHE A 114 -11.59 32.29 10.13
CA PHE A 114 -11.11 33.68 10.09
C PHE A 114 -11.48 34.29 8.75
N GLU A 115 -12.01 35.51 8.77
CA GLU A 115 -12.22 36.36 7.59
C GLU A 115 -11.15 37.44 7.56
N PHE A 116 -10.48 37.60 6.42
CA PHE A 116 -9.39 38.57 6.23
C PHE A 116 -9.89 39.86 5.57
N THR A 117 -8.99 40.84 5.46
CA THR A 117 -9.29 42.15 4.87
C THR A 117 -9.68 42.11 3.40
N ASP A 118 -9.25 41.09 2.66
CA ASP A 118 -9.63 40.84 1.27
C ASP A 118 -10.98 40.11 1.14
N GLY A 119 -11.65 39.83 2.26
CA GLY A 119 -12.91 39.07 2.33
C GLY A 119 -12.73 37.56 2.18
N SER A 120 -11.51 37.07 1.99
CA SER A 120 -11.23 35.64 1.97
C SER A 120 -11.46 35.04 3.36
N ARG A 121 -11.80 33.75 3.39
CA ARG A 121 -12.04 33.01 4.62
C ARG A 121 -11.20 31.76 4.66
N GLU A 122 -10.54 31.54 5.80
CA GLU A 122 -9.76 30.32 6.04
C GLU A 122 -10.13 29.73 7.39
N GLU A 123 -10.24 28.41 7.42
CA GLU A 123 -10.52 27.66 8.64
C GLU A 123 -9.24 26.98 9.13
N PHE A 124 -8.97 27.11 10.42
CA PHE A 124 -7.85 26.47 11.07
C PHE A 124 -8.32 25.50 12.14
N ALA A 125 -7.57 24.41 12.32
CA ALA A 125 -7.73 23.52 13.45
C ALA A 125 -6.91 24.06 14.64
N LEU A 126 -7.52 24.05 15.83
CA LEU A 126 -6.90 24.57 17.05
C LEU A 126 -6.99 23.52 18.17
N ASN A 127 -6.14 23.70 19.18
CA ASN A 127 -6.31 22.98 20.44
C ASN A 127 -7.49 23.58 21.25
N SER A 128 -7.97 22.83 22.24
CA SER A 128 -9.12 23.22 23.06
C SER A 128 -8.91 24.53 23.84
N ARG A 129 -7.70 24.82 24.28
CA ARG A 129 -7.38 26.03 25.04
C ARG A 129 -7.52 27.28 24.17
N GLU A 130 -6.86 27.31 23.02
CA GLU A 130 -6.97 28.42 22.06
C GLU A 130 -8.42 28.62 21.62
N TYR A 131 -9.10 27.52 21.32
CA TYR A 131 -10.52 27.57 20.98
C TYR A 131 -11.38 28.17 22.11
N GLY A 132 -11.08 27.89 23.37
CA GLY A 132 -11.80 28.45 24.51
C GLY A 132 -11.54 29.94 24.76
N LEU A 133 -10.37 30.45 24.36
CA LEU A 133 -9.98 31.84 24.58
C LEU A 133 -10.51 32.80 23.51
N ILE A 134 -10.72 32.31 22.29
CA ILE A 134 -11.15 33.10 21.12
C ILE A 134 -12.68 33.06 21.01
N ALA A 135 -13.31 34.20 20.76
CA ALA A 135 -14.75 34.35 20.61
C ALA A 135 -15.13 34.76 19.19
N GLU A 136 -16.35 34.39 18.75
CA GLU A 136 -16.88 34.92 17.48
C GLU A 136 -17.07 36.43 17.58
N GLY A 137 -16.70 37.13 16.51
CA GLY A 137 -16.70 38.59 16.47
C GLY A 137 -15.37 39.24 16.86
N ASP A 138 -14.44 38.50 17.49
CA ASP A 138 -13.11 39.01 17.79
C ASP A 138 -12.39 39.49 16.54
N THR A 139 -11.70 40.62 16.66
CA THR A 139 -10.78 41.14 15.65
C THR A 139 -9.36 41.13 16.18
N GLY A 140 -8.39 40.84 15.32
CA GLY A 140 -6.99 40.80 15.72
C GLY A 140 -6.07 40.31 14.62
N THR A 141 -4.80 40.14 14.96
CA THR A 141 -3.80 39.60 14.02
C THR A 141 -3.70 38.08 14.18
N LEU A 142 -3.95 37.35 13.09
CA LEU A 142 -3.72 35.91 13.00
C LEU A 142 -2.29 35.63 12.52
N HIS A 143 -1.55 34.84 13.30
CA HIS A 143 -0.28 34.24 12.91
C HIS A 143 -0.53 32.79 12.45
N SER A 144 -0.16 32.51 11.21
CA SER A 144 -0.36 31.19 10.58
C SER A 144 0.90 30.74 9.84
N GLN A 145 1.04 29.43 9.65
CA GLN A 145 2.12 28.84 8.85
C GLN A 145 1.56 27.71 7.98
N GLY A 146 1.34 28.00 6.70
CA GLY A 146 0.61 27.08 5.81
C GLY A 146 -0.80 26.83 6.35
N THR A 147 -1.13 25.57 6.63
CA THR A 147 -2.43 25.17 7.19
C THR A 147 -2.48 25.20 8.72
N TRP A 148 -1.39 25.60 9.39
CA TRP A 148 -1.27 25.53 10.84
C TRP A 148 -1.50 26.89 11.48
N TYR A 149 -2.46 26.92 12.41
CA TYR A 149 -2.61 28.00 13.37
C TYR A 149 -1.36 28.08 14.26
N LYS A 150 -0.88 29.29 14.52
CA LYS A 150 0.17 29.56 15.51
C LYS A 150 -0.36 30.35 16.70
N GLU A 151 -0.99 31.47 16.43
CA GLU A 151 -1.43 32.42 17.46
C GLU A 151 -2.47 33.38 16.88
N PHE A 152 -3.41 33.83 17.69
CA PHE A 152 -4.30 34.94 17.37
C PHE A 152 -4.22 35.99 18.48
N LYS A 153 -3.74 37.17 18.11
CA LYS A 153 -3.62 38.30 19.03
C LYS A 153 -4.85 39.17 18.91
N ARG A 154 -5.80 38.97 19.83
CA ARG A 154 -7.02 39.80 19.90
C ARG A 154 -6.64 41.27 20.12
N HIS A 155 -7.23 42.17 19.36
CA HIS A 155 -7.20 43.59 19.64
C HIS A 155 -8.05 43.86 20.88
N ILE A 156 -7.42 44.39 21.93
CA ILE A 156 -8.13 44.85 23.11
C ILE A 156 -8.60 46.27 22.77
N ASN A 157 -9.91 46.45 22.63
CA ASN A 157 -10.54 47.77 22.58
C ASN A 157 -10.79 48.29 24.00
#